data_AF-A0A327HA22-F1
#
_entry.id   AF-A0A327HA22-F1
#
_cell.length_a   1.000
_cell.length_b   1.000
_cell.length_c   1.000
_cell.angle_alpha   90.00
_cell.angle_beta   90.00
_cell.angle_gamma   90.00
#
_symmetry.space_group_name_H-M   'P 1'
#
loop_
_entity.id
_entity.type
_entity.pdbx_description
1 polymer ?
#
loop_
_entity_poly.entity_id
_entity_poly.type
_entity_poly.pdbx_seq_one_letter_code
_entity_poly.pdbx_strand_id
1 'polypeptide(L)'
;MSRDYVARDPRTGEKIKLGRKRQSMIKAAFRAPQGPWNSLLPNQIRDLLEKNVSTIEVRWMDKRVLLDRLDAIRAITALPRTEDEYIHSTIINGLCSRSTQERIATLDVFLVGALRDSDEMMEMLDAMIDDPDQTVRKKARQVLITCAPIFPSALEETLFRLLRSEEKHIRNDAFNALIEASKQWPEVGVLHLDDLIREENVDLRRRAARVLKTIAQRAGAAGWDLIGWTLDDEDSEVRRIASRTLPGLADSAPRIAQIMIEETLFDQDDEVRNNSLKALAKMEKDDSRTQTLILDGAKHKDSRIRLNCVKMLPIIMSGNNLRQTALDLISDENDDEIIKHLNKMALDISMEGSEDEKNRFLAPLPKVESEELADLPELKSGKQKKNEEE
;
A
#
# COMPACT_ATOMS: atom_id res chain seq x y z
N MET A 1 -7.00 38.31 2.89
CA MET A 1 -6.67 37.12 3.72
C MET A 1 -7.44 35.94 3.13
N SER A 2 -6.89 35.31 2.10
CA SER A 2 -7.39 34.04 1.58
C SER A 2 -7.16 32.98 2.65
N ARG A 3 -8.23 32.29 3.07
CA ARG A 3 -8.12 31.19 4.03
C ARG A 3 -7.38 30.06 3.31
N ASP A 4 -6.23 29.65 3.83
CA ASP A 4 -5.52 28.45 3.38
C ASP A 4 -6.53 27.32 3.14
N TYR A 5 -6.45 26.65 1.99
CA TYR A 5 -7.31 25.51 1.67
C TYR A 5 -7.24 24.48 2.82
N VAL A 6 -8.39 24.23 3.46
CA VAL A 6 -8.51 23.23 4.51
C VAL A 6 -9.30 22.07 3.95
N ALA A 7 -8.61 20.96 3.65
CA ALA A 7 -9.25 19.70 3.29
C ALA A 7 -10.27 19.32 4.37
N ARG A 8 -11.52 19.16 3.94
CA ARG A 8 -12.65 18.79 4.79
C ARG A 8 -13.21 17.47 4.30
N ASP A 9 -13.60 16.64 5.25
CA ASP A 9 -14.26 15.37 4.94
C ASP A 9 -15.61 15.68 4.24
N PRO A 10 -15.86 15.11 3.05
CA PRO A 10 -17.04 15.41 2.24
C PRO A 10 -18.36 14.94 2.87
N ARG A 11 -18.34 13.96 3.81
CA ARG A 11 -19.55 13.54 4.55
C ARG A 11 -19.78 14.35 5.82
N THR A 12 -18.72 14.80 6.49
CA THR A 12 -18.84 15.39 7.84
C THR A 12 -18.55 16.88 7.90
N GLY A 13 -17.91 17.46 6.88
CA GLY A 13 -17.54 18.88 6.81
C GLY A 13 -16.42 19.29 7.78
N GLU A 14 -15.90 18.35 8.59
CA GLU A 14 -14.85 18.61 9.58
C GLU A 14 -13.47 18.74 8.94
N LYS A 15 -12.58 19.50 9.60
CA LYS A 15 -11.20 19.66 9.15
C LYS A 15 -10.44 18.34 9.30
N ILE A 16 -9.88 17.84 8.20
CA ILE A 16 -9.09 16.62 8.23
C ILE A 16 -7.77 16.89 8.96
N LYS A 17 -7.57 16.26 10.13
CA LYS A 17 -6.30 16.35 10.87
C LYS A 17 -5.22 15.53 10.14
N LEU A 18 -4.38 16.22 9.37
CA LEU A 18 -3.25 15.61 8.69
C LEU A 18 -2.14 15.27 9.71
N GLY A 19 -1.70 14.01 9.80
CA GLY A 19 -0.57 13.62 10.65
C GLY A 19 0.76 14.28 10.23
N ARG A 20 1.72 14.43 11.15
CA ARG A 20 3.02 15.11 10.88
C ARG A 20 3.80 14.51 9.70
N LYS A 21 3.80 13.18 9.54
CA LYS A 21 4.43 12.50 8.38
C LYS A 21 3.79 12.91 7.05
N ARG A 22 2.45 13.04 7.04
CA ARG A 22 1.66 13.47 5.89
C ARG A 22 1.95 14.92 5.50
N GLN A 23 2.07 15.83 6.47
CA GLN A 23 2.47 17.21 6.22
C GLN A 23 3.90 17.34 5.65
N SER A 24 4.83 16.50 6.12
CA SER A 24 6.22 16.49 5.64
C SER A 24 6.33 16.03 4.18
N MET A 25 5.63 14.95 3.80
CA MET A 25 5.60 14.47 2.41
C MET A 25 4.97 15.47 1.45
N ILE A 26 3.85 16.07 1.87
CA ILE A 26 3.19 17.14 1.12
C ILE A 26 4.19 18.30 0.89
N LYS A 27 4.91 18.75 1.93
CA LYS A 27 5.97 19.77 1.80
C LYS A 27 7.14 19.35 0.90
N ALA A 28 7.50 18.07 0.86
CA ALA A 28 8.55 17.56 -0.01
C ALA A 28 8.10 17.49 -1.48
N ALA A 29 6.84 17.11 -1.74
CA ALA A 29 6.23 17.13 -3.05
C ALA A 29 6.13 18.56 -3.63
N PHE A 30 6.12 19.58 -2.76
CA PHE A 30 6.11 21.00 -3.15
C PHE A 30 7.48 21.62 -3.40
N ARG A 31 8.58 20.85 -3.36
CA ARG A 31 9.89 21.40 -3.75
C ARG A 31 9.97 21.46 -5.27
N ALA A 32 10.13 22.67 -5.79
CA ALA A 32 10.51 22.90 -7.17
C ALA A 32 11.73 22.03 -7.55
N PRO A 33 11.82 21.60 -8.81
CA PRO A 33 12.98 20.85 -9.28
C PRO A 33 14.26 21.65 -8.98
N GLN A 34 15.26 20.96 -8.44
CA GLN A 34 16.53 21.56 -8.10
C GLN A 34 17.44 21.55 -9.33
N GLY A 35 18.10 22.67 -9.61
CA GLY A 35 19.00 22.81 -10.74
C GLY A 35 19.73 24.15 -10.75
N PRO A 36 20.51 24.42 -11.81
CA PRO A 36 21.27 25.67 -11.96
C PRO A 36 20.42 26.94 -11.83
N TRP A 37 19.14 26.86 -12.21
CA TRP A 37 18.17 27.94 -12.13
C TRP A 37 17.85 28.40 -10.69
N ASN A 38 18.18 27.60 -9.67
CA ASN A 38 18.12 28.02 -8.27
C ASN A 38 19.07 29.18 -7.93
N SER A 39 20.08 29.45 -8.77
CA SER A 39 20.99 30.59 -8.63
C SER A 39 20.47 31.90 -9.24
N LEU A 40 19.36 31.88 -9.97
CA LEU A 40 18.78 33.09 -10.55
C LEU A 40 18.17 33.98 -9.45
N LEU A 41 18.47 35.28 -9.52
CA LEU A 41 17.82 36.29 -8.68
C LEU A 41 16.43 36.63 -9.21
N PRO A 42 15.48 37.09 -8.36
CA PRO A 42 14.10 37.40 -8.80
C PRO A 42 14.00 38.35 -10.00
N ASN A 43 14.85 39.39 -10.05
CA ASN A 43 14.92 40.31 -11.18
C ASN A 43 15.43 39.63 -12.47
N GLN A 44 16.39 38.72 -12.36
CA GLN A 44 16.91 37.95 -13.49
C GLN A 44 15.85 36.98 -14.05
N ILE A 45 15.06 36.37 -13.16
CA ILE A 45 13.92 35.53 -13.55
C ILE A 45 12.91 36.37 -14.33
N ARG A 46 12.56 37.57 -13.83
CA ARG A 46 11.68 38.52 -14.52
C ARG A 46 12.19 38.86 -15.92
N ASP A 47 13.46 39.26 -16.05
CA ASP A 47 14.03 39.66 -17.34
C ASP A 47 13.97 38.55 -18.39
N LEU A 48 14.19 37.29 -18.00
CA LEU A 48 14.06 36.13 -18.88
C LEU A 48 12.59 35.79 -19.21
N LEU A 49 11.69 35.89 -18.22
CA LEU A 49 10.25 35.65 -18.39
C LEU A 49 9.51 36.75 -19.16
N GLU A 50 10.05 37.96 -19.21
CA GLU A 50 9.52 39.07 -20.00
C GLU A 50 10.24 39.20 -21.36
N LYS A 51 11.27 38.38 -21.59
CA LYS A 51 12.12 38.39 -22.80
C LYS A 51 12.90 39.70 -22.98
N ASN A 52 13.17 40.41 -21.88
CA ASN A 52 14.07 41.57 -21.87
C ASN A 52 15.52 41.15 -22.16
N VAL A 53 15.87 39.93 -21.73
CA VAL A 53 17.17 39.29 -21.97
C VAL A 53 16.94 37.87 -22.49
N SER A 54 17.82 37.39 -23.39
CA SER A 54 17.74 36.03 -23.94
C SER A 54 18.37 34.98 -23.02
N THR A 55 19.50 35.30 -22.40
CA THR A 55 20.26 34.38 -21.55
C THR A 55 20.95 35.11 -20.40
N ILE A 56 21.06 34.46 -19.24
CA ILE A 56 21.79 34.97 -18.07
C ILE A 56 22.82 33.94 -17.61
N GLU A 57 24.05 34.39 -17.38
CA GLU A 57 25.13 33.54 -16.85
C GLU A 57 25.04 33.46 -15.33
N VAL A 58 24.99 32.25 -14.77
CA VAL A 58 25.05 32.00 -13.33
C VAL A 58 26.20 31.04 -12.98
N ARG A 59 26.65 31.08 -11.73
CA ARG A 59 27.62 30.14 -11.19
C ARG A 59 26.90 29.05 -10.39
N TRP A 60 27.02 27.79 -10.83
CA TRP A 60 26.42 26.63 -10.17
C TRP A 60 27.46 25.50 -10.04
N MET A 61 27.67 24.98 -8.82
CA MET A 61 28.65 23.92 -8.53
C MET A 61 30.03 24.16 -9.18
N ASP A 62 30.54 25.39 -9.01
CA ASP A 62 31.82 25.88 -9.57
C ASP A 62 31.94 25.89 -11.11
N LYS A 63 30.82 25.74 -11.83
CA LYS A 63 30.74 25.92 -13.28
C LYS A 63 29.90 27.14 -13.62
N ARG A 64 30.24 27.78 -14.75
CA ARG A 64 29.41 28.83 -15.33
C ARG A 64 28.41 28.20 -16.29
N VAL A 65 27.13 28.54 -16.13
CA VAL A 65 26.03 27.99 -16.92
C VAL A 65 25.20 29.15 -17.45
N LEU A 66 24.88 29.13 -18.74
CA LEU A 66 23.95 30.06 -19.36
C LEU A 66 22.54 29.50 -19.21
N LEU A 67 21.66 30.30 -18.62
CA LEU A 67 20.27 29.97 -18.40
C LEU A 67 19.38 30.80 -19.31
N ASP A 68 18.33 30.16 -19.80
CA ASP A 68 17.36 30.76 -20.70
C ASP A 68 15.99 30.94 -20.05
N ARG A 69 14.99 31.27 -20.86
CA ARG A 69 13.59 31.42 -20.43
C ARG A 69 13.01 30.14 -19.81
N LEU A 70 13.37 28.95 -20.32
CA LEU A 70 12.85 27.68 -19.81
C LEU A 70 13.36 27.44 -18.38
N ASP A 71 14.62 27.77 -18.14
CA ASP A 71 15.23 27.75 -16.81
C ASP A 71 14.58 28.78 -15.88
N ALA A 72 14.23 29.96 -16.38
CA ALA A 72 13.49 30.96 -15.62
C ALA A 72 12.09 30.48 -15.21
N ILE A 73 11.38 29.75 -16.09
CA ILE A 73 10.10 29.10 -15.73
C ILE A 73 10.30 28.11 -14.58
N ARG A 74 11.37 27.31 -14.60
CA ARG A 74 11.69 26.38 -13.50
C ARG A 74 12.08 27.08 -12.20
N ALA A 75 12.66 28.27 -12.30
CA ALA A 75 13.00 29.12 -11.15
C ALA A 75 11.81 29.91 -10.58
N ILE A 76 10.61 29.85 -11.17
CA ILE A 76 9.50 30.74 -10.82
C ILE A 76 9.12 30.71 -9.33
N THR A 77 9.42 29.62 -8.62
CA THR A 77 9.21 29.49 -7.17
C THR A 77 10.10 30.40 -6.31
N ALA A 78 11.17 30.95 -6.87
CA ALA A 78 12.02 31.91 -6.19
C ALA A 78 11.44 33.33 -6.18
N LEU A 79 10.40 33.59 -6.98
CA LEU A 79 9.69 34.87 -6.96
C LEU A 79 8.90 35.04 -5.65
N PRO A 80 8.80 36.29 -5.13
CA PRO A 80 8.14 36.55 -3.87
C PRO A 80 6.63 36.34 -3.94
N ARG A 81 6.00 36.10 -2.77
CA ARG A 81 4.54 35.90 -2.65
C ARG A 81 3.68 37.13 -3.02
N THR A 82 4.31 38.27 -3.26
CA THR A 82 3.63 39.48 -3.75
C THR A 82 3.30 39.38 -5.23
N GLU A 83 3.93 38.45 -5.96
CA GLU A 83 3.83 38.31 -7.41
C GLU A 83 2.96 37.11 -7.81
N ASP A 84 2.04 36.74 -6.93
CA ASP A 84 1.28 35.49 -7.02
C ASP A 84 0.44 35.38 -8.30
N GLU A 85 -0.21 36.48 -8.68
CA GLU A 85 -0.99 36.60 -9.91
C GLU A 85 -0.12 36.51 -11.17
N TYR A 86 1.08 37.09 -11.12
CA TYR A 86 2.04 37.02 -12.22
C TYR A 86 2.58 35.60 -12.39
N ILE A 87 2.91 34.91 -11.28
CA ILE A 87 3.36 33.52 -11.31
C ILE A 87 2.29 32.64 -11.95
N HIS A 88 1.03 32.81 -11.52
CA HIS A 88 -0.10 32.03 -12.02
C HIS A 88 -0.33 32.25 -13.52
N SER A 89 -0.45 33.50 -13.96
CA SER A 89 -0.61 33.83 -15.38
C SER A 89 0.56 33.37 -16.24
N THR A 90 1.79 33.42 -15.74
CA THR A 90 2.97 32.89 -16.45
C THR A 90 2.88 31.38 -16.65
N ILE A 91 2.40 30.64 -15.64
CA ILE A 91 2.19 29.19 -15.73
C ILE A 91 1.09 28.89 -16.77
N ILE A 92 -0.06 29.52 -16.69
CA ILE A 92 -1.15 29.30 -17.66
C ILE A 92 -0.67 29.60 -19.10
N ASN A 93 -0.04 30.76 -19.30
CA ASN A 93 0.50 31.14 -20.60
C ASN A 93 1.57 30.15 -21.10
N GLY A 94 2.37 29.59 -20.19
CA GLY A 94 3.36 28.56 -20.49
C GLY A 94 2.73 27.24 -20.93
N LEU A 95 1.66 26.79 -20.26
CA LEU A 95 0.89 25.59 -20.65
C LEU A 95 0.16 25.79 -21.97
N CYS A 96 -0.27 27.01 -22.29
CA CYS A 96 -0.88 27.37 -23.57
C CYS A 96 0.13 27.74 -24.66
N SER A 97 1.44 27.63 -24.39
CA SER A 97 2.47 28.02 -25.35
C SER A 97 2.49 27.12 -26.57
N ARG A 98 2.79 27.71 -27.73
CA ARG A 98 3.09 26.96 -28.97
C ARG A 98 4.37 26.13 -28.84
N SER A 99 5.29 26.52 -27.96
CA SER A 99 6.55 25.81 -27.73
C SER A 99 6.32 24.59 -26.84
N THR A 100 6.61 23.41 -27.38
CA THR A 100 6.59 22.14 -26.62
C THR A 100 7.51 22.23 -25.39
N GLN A 101 8.70 22.81 -25.54
CA GLN A 101 9.66 22.93 -24.44
C GLN A 101 9.15 23.85 -23.32
N GLU A 102 8.42 24.92 -23.67
CA GLU A 102 7.80 25.79 -22.65
C GLU A 102 6.72 25.04 -21.88
N ARG A 103 5.82 24.31 -22.56
CA ARG A 103 4.80 23.49 -21.88
C ARG A 103 5.42 22.47 -20.92
N ILE A 104 6.50 21.81 -21.33
CA ILE A 104 7.24 20.86 -20.47
C ILE A 104 7.87 21.56 -19.26
N ALA A 105 8.57 22.67 -19.47
CA ALA A 105 9.18 23.44 -18.38
C ALA A 105 8.13 23.97 -17.39
N THR A 106 6.95 24.32 -17.89
CA THR A 106 5.84 24.74 -17.05
C THR A 106 5.22 23.57 -16.28
N LEU A 107 5.09 22.39 -16.88
CA LEU A 107 4.68 21.17 -16.18
C LEU A 107 5.63 20.80 -15.04
N ASP A 108 6.93 21.11 -15.15
CA ASP A 108 7.90 20.91 -14.06
C ASP A 108 7.56 21.72 -12.79
N VAL A 109 6.85 22.84 -12.93
CA VAL A 109 6.45 23.74 -11.84
C VAL A 109 4.93 23.80 -11.64
N PHE A 110 4.18 22.88 -12.26
CA PHE A 110 2.71 22.88 -12.26
C PHE A 110 2.10 22.99 -10.86
N LEU A 111 2.62 22.22 -9.89
CA LEU A 111 2.13 22.21 -8.51
C LEU A 111 2.19 23.58 -7.82
N VAL A 112 3.06 24.48 -8.29
CA VAL A 112 3.17 25.84 -7.77
C VAL A 112 1.92 26.64 -8.14
N GLY A 113 1.43 26.48 -9.37
CA GLY A 113 0.19 27.10 -9.83
C GLY A 113 -1.04 26.50 -9.16
N ALA A 114 -1.10 25.17 -9.08
CA ALA A 114 -2.24 24.44 -8.50
C ALA A 114 -2.52 24.74 -7.01
N LEU A 115 -1.55 25.29 -6.28
CA LEU A 115 -1.73 25.73 -4.88
C LEU A 115 -2.55 27.02 -4.75
N ARG A 116 -2.66 27.80 -5.83
CA ARG A 116 -3.36 29.09 -5.85
C ARG A 116 -4.80 28.92 -6.29
N ASP A 117 -4.94 28.31 -7.45
CA ASP A 117 -6.20 28.02 -8.10
C ASP A 117 -6.14 26.56 -8.55
N SER A 118 -6.83 25.68 -7.83
CA SER A 118 -6.81 24.25 -8.15
C SER A 118 -7.64 23.97 -9.40
N ASP A 119 -8.72 24.70 -9.60
CA ASP A 119 -9.79 24.29 -10.52
C ASP A 119 -9.32 24.55 -11.97
N GLU A 120 -8.90 25.79 -12.27
CA GLU A 120 -8.33 26.14 -13.58
C GLU A 120 -7.08 25.32 -13.89
N MET A 121 -6.25 25.03 -12.87
CA MET A 121 -5.04 24.26 -13.07
C MET A 121 -5.33 22.79 -13.40
N MET A 122 -6.29 22.14 -12.74
CA MET A 122 -6.66 20.76 -13.08
C MET A 122 -7.32 20.66 -14.46
N GLU A 123 -8.13 21.64 -14.85
CA GLU A 123 -8.61 21.75 -16.24
C GLU A 123 -7.45 21.83 -17.22
N MET A 124 -6.42 22.65 -16.91
CA MET A 124 -5.24 22.70 -17.77
C MET A 124 -4.44 21.41 -17.77
N LEU A 125 -4.36 20.69 -16.65
CA LEU A 125 -3.70 19.40 -16.63
C LEU A 125 -4.43 18.38 -17.51
N ASP A 126 -5.76 18.35 -17.47
CA ASP A 126 -6.57 17.48 -18.32
C ASP A 126 -6.32 17.77 -19.80
N ALA A 127 -6.27 19.05 -20.19
CA ALA A 127 -5.91 19.44 -21.55
C ALA A 127 -4.48 19.02 -21.94
N MET A 128 -3.50 19.10 -21.01
CA MET A 128 -2.12 18.66 -21.26
C MET A 128 -1.97 17.14 -21.34
N ILE A 129 -2.87 16.38 -20.71
CA ILE A 129 -2.91 14.91 -20.84
C ILE A 129 -3.28 14.52 -22.27
N ASP A 130 -4.09 15.32 -22.95
CA ASP A 130 -4.53 15.14 -24.33
C ASP A 130 -3.73 16.04 -25.34
N ASP A 131 -2.59 16.60 -24.92
CA ASP A 131 -1.73 17.46 -25.75
C ASP A 131 -1.32 16.79 -27.09
N PRO A 132 -1.22 17.51 -28.22
CA PRO A 132 -0.78 16.91 -29.49
C PRO A 132 0.62 16.27 -29.41
N ASP A 133 1.51 16.82 -28.59
CA ASP A 133 2.88 16.32 -28.42
C ASP A 133 2.95 15.18 -27.39
N GLN A 134 3.50 14.04 -27.83
CA GLN A 134 3.58 12.83 -26.99
C GLN A 134 4.45 13.03 -25.74
N THR A 135 5.49 13.87 -25.80
CA THR A 135 6.37 14.15 -24.67
C THR A 135 5.66 14.98 -23.62
N VAL A 136 4.82 15.93 -24.02
CA VAL A 136 3.96 16.71 -23.13
C VAL A 136 2.93 15.81 -22.47
N ARG A 137 2.21 14.96 -23.23
CA ARG A 137 1.23 14.00 -22.64
C ARG A 137 1.86 13.12 -21.58
N LYS A 138 3.05 12.56 -21.87
CA LYS A 138 3.79 11.72 -20.92
C LYS A 138 4.15 12.51 -19.66
N LYS A 139 4.62 13.76 -19.81
CA LYS A 139 4.96 14.63 -18.68
C LYS A 139 3.72 15.00 -17.87
N ALA A 140 2.61 15.31 -18.51
CA ALA A 140 1.35 15.63 -17.87
C ALA A 140 0.83 14.46 -17.02
N ARG A 141 0.92 13.21 -17.51
CA ARG A 141 0.57 12.04 -16.69
C ARG A 141 1.52 11.82 -15.51
N GLN A 142 2.80 12.17 -15.63
CA GLN A 142 3.70 12.17 -14.47
C GLN A 142 3.28 13.21 -13.42
N VAL A 143 2.85 14.39 -13.88
CA VAL A 143 2.29 15.44 -13.01
C VAL A 143 0.97 15.00 -12.39
N LEU A 144 0.10 14.28 -13.12
CA LEU A 144 -1.12 13.68 -12.58
C LEU A 144 -0.82 12.77 -11.39
N ILE A 145 0.19 11.90 -11.50
CA ILE A 145 0.59 10.99 -10.40
C ILE A 145 1.00 11.78 -9.15
N THR A 146 1.71 12.90 -9.31
CA THR A 146 2.12 13.74 -8.17
C THR A 146 1.00 14.61 -7.61
N CYS A 147 0.04 15.01 -8.46
CA CYS A 147 -1.12 15.83 -8.06
C CYS A 147 -2.22 15.01 -7.39
N ALA A 148 -2.45 13.76 -7.82
CA ALA A 148 -3.51 12.88 -7.32
C ALA A 148 -3.58 12.74 -5.78
N PRO A 149 -2.47 12.57 -5.03
CA PRO A 149 -2.54 12.55 -3.56
C PRO A 149 -2.85 13.90 -2.91
N ILE A 150 -2.70 15.00 -3.63
CA ILE A 150 -2.89 16.38 -3.13
C ILE A 150 -4.30 16.87 -3.45
N PHE A 151 -4.75 16.65 -4.69
CA PHE A 151 -6.02 17.12 -5.23
C PHE A 151 -6.90 15.96 -5.74
N PRO A 152 -7.19 14.93 -4.92
CA PRO A 152 -7.88 13.74 -5.39
C PRO A 152 -9.28 14.04 -5.94
N SER A 153 -10.05 14.91 -5.28
CA SER A 153 -11.41 15.26 -5.71
C SER A 153 -11.44 16.03 -7.04
N ALA A 154 -10.47 16.90 -7.28
CA ALA A 154 -10.40 17.66 -8.53
C ALA A 154 -9.92 16.81 -9.72
N LEU A 155 -9.39 15.60 -9.45
CA LEU A 155 -8.88 14.67 -10.45
C LEU A 155 -9.76 13.43 -10.60
N GLU A 156 -10.94 13.40 -9.95
CA GLU A 156 -11.83 12.24 -9.94
C GLU A 156 -12.25 11.83 -11.36
N GLU A 157 -12.79 12.77 -12.14
CA GLU A 157 -13.25 12.52 -13.52
C GLU A 157 -12.09 12.14 -14.45
N THR A 158 -10.95 12.84 -14.34
CA THR A 158 -9.74 12.54 -15.10
C THR A 158 -9.25 11.12 -14.80
N LEU A 159 -9.18 10.72 -13.52
CA LEU A 159 -8.81 9.37 -13.15
C LEU A 159 -9.82 8.35 -13.66
N PHE A 160 -11.12 8.61 -13.49
CA PHE A 160 -12.20 7.73 -13.96
C PHE A 160 -12.06 7.40 -15.45
N ARG A 161 -11.78 8.42 -16.28
CA ARG A 161 -11.56 8.28 -17.73
C ARG A 161 -10.27 7.52 -18.04
N LEU A 162 -9.14 7.91 -17.44
CA LEU A 162 -7.82 7.35 -17.79
C LEU A 162 -7.61 5.92 -17.29
N LEU A 163 -8.25 5.53 -16.18
CA LEU A 163 -8.27 4.14 -15.67
C LEU A 163 -8.88 3.17 -16.68
N ARG A 164 -9.71 3.67 -17.61
CA ARG A 164 -10.37 2.89 -18.67
C ARG A 164 -9.78 3.11 -20.06
N SER A 165 -8.67 3.84 -20.17
CA SER A 165 -8.02 4.10 -21.46
C SER A 165 -7.63 2.80 -22.16
N GLU A 166 -7.92 2.70 -23.46
CA GLU A 166 -7.50 1.58 -24.31
C GLU A 166 -5.98 1.42 -24.33
N GLU A 167 -5.24 2.53 -24.18
CA GLU A 167 -3.79 2.54 -24.15
C GLU A 167 -3.25 2.07 -22.79
N LYS A 168 -2.65 0.87 -22.77
CA LYS A 168 -2.13 0.23 -21.55
C LYS A 168 -1.20 1.12 -20.72
N HIS A 169 -0.38 1.94 -21.36
CA HIS A 169 0.58 2.79 -20.65
C HIS A 169 -0.10 3.99 -19.97
N ILE A 170 -1.13 4.58 -20.59
CA ILE A 170 -1.97 5.63 -19.97
C ILE A 170 -2.68 5.03 -18.75
N ARG A 171 -3.25 3.84 -18.92
CA ARG A 171 -3.90 3.10 -17.84
C ARG A 171 -2.97 2.81 -16.68
N ASN A 172 -1.72 2.40 -16.97
CA ASN A 172 -0.70 2.18 -15.93
C ASN A 172 -0.45 3.46 -15.12
N ASP A 173 -0.28 4.60 -15.80
CA ASP A 173 -0.04 5.88 -15.14
C ASP A 173 -1.24 6.28 -14.26
N ALA A 174 -2.47 6.06 -14.74
CA ALA A 174 -3.69 6.34 -13.97
C ALA A 174 -3.83 5.45 -12.73
N PHE A 175 -3.54 4.15 -12.83
CA PHE A 175 -3.52 3.26 -11.67
C PHE A 175 -2.41 3.63 -10.68
N ASN A 176 -1.25 4.09 -11.15
CA ASN A 176 -0.20 4.60 -10.27
C ASN A 176 -0.68 5.85 -9.51
N ALA A 177 -1.34 6.78 -10.21
CA ALA A 177 -1.92 7.97 -9.59
C ALA A 177 -2.98 7.60 -8.54
N LEU A 178 -3.87 6.64 -8.85
CA LEU A 178 -4.87 6.12 -7.92
C LEU A 178 -4.22 5.47 -6.69
N ILE A 179 -3.14 4.70 -6.86
CA ILE A 179 -2.40 4.09 -5.76
C ILE A 179 -1.78 5.17 -4.86
N GLU A 180 -1.12 6.18 -5.43
CA GLU A 180 -0.55 7.28 -4.63
C GLU A 180 -1.64 8.06 -3.89
N ALA A 181 -2.77 8.35 -4.56
CA ALA A 181 -3.93 8.96 -3.91
C ALA A 181 -4.47 8.08 -2.76
N SER A 182 -4.64 6.78 -3.00
CA SER A 182 -5.18 5.82 -2.03
C SER A 182 -4.29 5.60 -0.81
N LYS A 183 -2.95 5.66 -0.98
CA LYS A 183 -2.01 5.67 0.16
C LYS A 183 -2.33 6.82 1.09
N GLN A 184 -2.73 7.96 0.53
CA GLN A 184 -2.99 9.15 1.29
C GLN A 184 -4.43 9.23 1.82
N TRP A 185 -5.39 8.82 0.98
CA TRP A 185 -6.83 8.92 1.11
C TRP A 185 -7.47 7.58 0.73
N PRO A 186 -7.60 6.62 1.65
CA PRO A 186 -8.19 5.30 1.35
C PRO A 186 -9.58 5.38 0.71
N GLU A 187 -10.35 6.42 1.04
CA GLU A 187 -11.70 6.69 0.54
C GLU A 187 -11.72 6.91 -0.99
N VAL A 188 -10.67 7.49 -1.54
CA VAL A 188 -10.51 7.69 -3.00
C VAL A 188 -10.32 6.34 -3.69
N GLY A 189 -9.54 5.45 -3.07
CA GLY A 189 -9.40 4.07 -3.52
C GLY A 189 -10.73 3.34 -3.51
N VAL A 190 -11.47 3.44 -2.40
CA VAL A 190 -12.82 2.83 -2.27
C VAL A 190 -13.76 3.32 -3.36
N LEU A 191 -13.82 4.64 -3.59
CA LEU A 191 -14.70 5.26 -4.59
C LEU A 191 -14.49 4.68 -5.99
N HIS A 192 -13.25 4.65 -6.47
CA HIS A 192 -12.96 4.13 -7.80
C HIS A 192 -13.06 2.60 -7.88
N LEU A 193 -12.77 1.89 -6.79
CA LEU A 193 -12.81 0.44 -6.78
C LEU A 193 -14.23 -0.12 -6.82
N ASP A 194 -15.23 0.58 -6.27
CA ASP A 194 -16.62 0.10 -6.28
C ASP A 194 -17.13 -0.22 -7.70
N ASP A 195 -16.72 0.58 -8.68
CA ASP A 195 -17.03 0.34 -10.10
C ASP A 195 -16.02 -0.62 -10.75
N LEU A 196 -14.72 -0.40 -10.53
CA LEU A 196 -13.67 -1.09 -11.29
C LEU A 196 -13.66 -2.61 -11.07
N ILE A 197 -14.05 -3.09 -9.89
CA ILE A 197 -14.13 -4.54 -9.61
C ILE A 197 -15.33 -5.20 -10.28
N ARG A 198 -16.28 -4.43 -10.83
CA ARG A 198 -17.47 -4.93 -11.53
C ARG A 198 -17.36 -4.81 -13.05
N GLU A 199 -16.22 -4.33 -13.55
CA GLU A 199 -15.95 -4.17 -14.98
C GLU A 199 -15.88 -5.52 -15.69
N GLU A 200 -16.45 -5.61 -16.90
CA GLU A 200 -16.34 -6.83 -17.74
C GLU A 200 -14.89 -7.13 -18.12
N ASN A 201 -14.06 -6.09 -18.24
CA ASN A 201 -12.66 -6.23 -18.60
C ASN A 201 -11.83 -6.78 -17.43
N VAL A 202 -11.42 -8.05 -17.55
CA VAL A 202 -10.60 -8.75 -16.56
C VAL A 202 -9.29 -8.01 -16.23
N ASP A 203 -8.66 -7.32 -17.18
CA ASP A 203 -7.43 -6.53 -16.88
C ASP A 203 -7.74 -5.37 -15.91
N LEU A 204 -8.91 -4.74 -16.03
CA LEU A 204 -9.34 -3.68 -15.10
C LEU A 204 -9.56 -4.26 -13.70
N ARG A 205 -10.30 -5.37 -13.59
CA ARG A 205 -10.54 -6.03 -12.30
C ARG A 205 -9.23 -6.47 -11.62
N ARG A 206 -8.30 -7.07 -12.37
CA ARG A 206 -6.96 -7.46 -11.84
C ARG A 206 -6.17 -6.26 -11.34
N ARG A 207 -6.23 -5.12 -12.03
CA ARG A 207 -5.54 -3.89 -11.59
C ARG A 207 -6.22 -3.26 -10.38
N ALA A 208 -7.54 -3.24 -10.36
CA ALA A 208 -8.36 -2.81 -9.24
C ALA A 208 -8.00 -3.60 -7.96
N ALA A 209 -7.93 -4.92 -8.06
CA ALA A 209 -7.51 -5.80 -6.97
C ALA A 209 -6.12 -5.44 -6.41
N ARG A 210 -5.17 -4.95 -7.24
CA ARG A 210 -3.83 -4.54 -6.75
C ARG A 210 -3.90 -3.28 -5.88
N VAL A 211 -4.90 -2.42 -6.07
CA VAL A 211 -5.12 -1.24 -5.23
C VAL A 211 -5.58 -1.64 -3.83
N LEU A 212 -6.30 -2.76 -3.67
CA LEU A 212 -6.82 -3.22 -2.37
C LEU A 212 -5.74 -3.30 -1.30
N LYS A 213 -4.53 -3.79 -1.63
CA LYS A 213 -3.41 -3.86 -0.67
C LYS A 213 -3.06 -2.51 -0.06
N THR A 214 -3.28 -1.43 -0.81
CA THR A 214 -3.02 -0.05 -0.38
C THR A 214 -4.05 0.42 0.66
N ILE A 215 -5.28 -0.04 0.55
CA ILE A 215 -6.41 0.45 1.35
C ILE A 215 -6.88 -0.53 2.44
N ALA A 216 -6.54 -1.81 2.34
CA ALA A 216 -7.12 -2.91 3.12
C ALA A 216 -7.15 -2.68 4.64
N GLN A 217 -6.09 -2.09 5.19
CA GLN A 217 -5.98 -1.86 6.64
C GLN A 217 -6.60 -0.54 7.12
N ARG A 218 -6.97 0.37 6.20
CA ARG A 218 -7.35 1.75 6.53
C ARG A 218 -8.69 2.22 5.97
N ALA A 219 -9.28 1.50 5.03
CA ALA A 219 -10.56 1.86 4.39
C ALA A 219 -11.80 1.47 5.22
N GLY A 220 -11.64 0.76 6.34
CA GLY A 220 -12.76 0.33 7.18
C GLY A 220 -13.74 -0.59 6.46
N ALA A 221 -15.01 -0.55 6.86
CA ALA A 221 -16.05 -1.46 6.38
C ALA A 221 -16.18 -1.50 4.85
N ALA A 222 -16.22 -0.33 4.19
CA ALA A 222 -16.33 -0.28 2.74
C ALA A 222 -15.13 -0.95 2.04
N GLY A 223 -13.92 -0.80 2.60
CA GLY A 223 -12.74 -1.51 2.10
C GLY A 223 -12.82 -3.02 2.29
N TRP A 224 -13.43 -3.48 3.37
CA TRP A 224 -13.62 -4.92 3.63
C TRP A 224 -14.63 -5.53 2.67
N ASP A 225 -15.75 -4.84 2.42
CA ASP A 225 -16.75 -5.29 1.44
C ASP A 225 -16.13 -5.45 0.05
N LEU A 226 -15.31 -4.48 -0.38
CA LEU A 226 -14.56 -4.56 -1.63
C LEU A 226 -13.59 -5.76 -1.67
N ILE A 227 -12.90 -6.06 -0.55
CA ILE A 227 -12.04 -7.24 -0.47
C ILE A 227 -12.88 -8.51 -0.62
N GLY A 228 -14.00 -8.61 0.10
CA GLY A 228 -14.92 -9.76 0.02
C GLY A 228 -15.41 -10.00 -1.40
N TRP A 229 -15.97 -8.97 -2.04
CA TRP A 229 -16.44 -9.09 -3.43
C TRP A 229 -15.33 -9.45 -4.42
N THR A 230 -14.10 -8.98 -4.20
CA THR A 230 -12.96 -9.32 -5.07
C THR A 230 -12.45 -10.74 -4.82
N LEU A 231 -12.67 -11.30 -3.61
CA LEU A 231 -12.41 -12.71 -3.31
C LEU A 231 -13.44 -13.64 -3.95
N ASP A 232 -14.61 -13.13 -4.35
CA ASP A 232 -15.65 -13.89 -5.06
C ASP A 232 -15.56 -13.77 -6.60
N ASP A 233 -14.54 -13.08 -7.14
CA ASP A 233 -14.41 -12.87 -8.59
C ASP A 233 -14.25 -14.21 -9.34
N GLU A 234 -14.86 -14.30 -10.53
CA GLU A 234 -14.73 -15.46 -11.42
C GLU A 234 -13.27 -15.72 -11.85
N ASP A 235 -12.46 -14.68 -12.01
CA ASP A 235 -11.08 -14.76 -12.45
C ASP A 235 -10.15 -15.12 -11.28
N SER A 236 -9.49 -16.27 -11.41
CA SER A 236 -8.56 -16.76 -10.38
C SER A 236 -7.44 -15.77 -10.02
N GLU A 237 -6.93 -14.98 -10.97
CA GLU A 237 -5.86 -14.03 -10.70
C GLU A 237 -6.37 -12.81 -9.91
N VAL A 238 -7.62 -12.38 -10.12
CA VAL A 238 -8.26 -11.37 -9.28
C VAL A 238 -8.35 -11.85 -7.83
N ARG A 239 -8.88 -13.07 -7.61
CA ARG A 239 -8.96 -13.68 -6.27
C ARG A 239 -7.59 -13.83 -5.62
N ARG A 240 -6.57 -14.28 -6.38
CA ARG A 240 -5.18 -14.37 -5.91
C ARG A 240 -4.67 -13.04 -5.39
N ILE A 241 -4.86 -11.97 -6.15
CA ILE A 241 -4.41 -10.64 -5.75
C ILE A 241 -5.15 -10.17 -4.49
N ALA A 242 -6.47 -10.36 -4.41
CA ALA A 242 -7.27 -10.00 -3.25
C ALA A 242 -6.88 -10.78 -1.98
N SER A 243 -6.63 -12.09 -2.09
CA SER A 243 -6.24 -12.96 -0.98
C SER A 243 -4.94 -12.52 -0.29
N ARG A 244 -4.05 -11.82 -1.00
CA ARG A 244 -2.81 -11.27 -0.44
C ARG A 244 -3.08 -10.16 0.60
N THR A 245 -4.30 -9.64 0.69
CA THR A 245 -4.69 -8.68 1.74
C THR A 245 -5.01 -9.35 3.07
N LEU A 246 -5.42 -10.63 3.06
CA LEU A 246 -5.85 -11.37 4.25
C LEU A 246 -4.84 -11.37 5.40
N PRO A 247 -3.52 -11.59 5.18
CA PRO A 247 -2.56 -11.57 6.30
C PRO A 247 -2.38 -10.20 6.93
N GLY A 248 -2.63 -9.12 6.19
CA GLY A 248 -2.62 -7.76 6.74
C GLY A 248 -3.93 -7.43 7.46
N LEU A 249 -5.04 -8.00 7.00
CA LEU A 249 -6.35 -7.87 7.63
C LEU A 249 -6.43 -8.66 8.94
N ALA A 250 -5.77 -9.82 9.02
CA ALA A 250 -5.64 -10.59 10.26
C ALA A 250 -5.01 -9.77 11.39
N ASP A 251 -4.08 -8.86 11.07
CA ASP A 251 -3.44 -7.98 12.07
C ASP A 251 -4.36 -6.81 12.49
N SER A 252 -5.11 -6.22 11.54
CA SER A 252 -5.88 -4.98 11.77
C SER A 252 -7.36 -5.18 12.11
N ALA A 253 -7.98 -6.25 11.59
CA ALA A 253 -9.38 -6.60 11.76
C ALA A 253 -9.57 -8.13 11.77
N PRO A 254 -9.09 -8.84 12.82
CA PRO A 254 -9.04 -10.31 12.87
C PRO A 254 -10.37 -10.98 12.58
N ARG A 255 -11.48 -10.43 13.09
CA ARG A 255 -12.81 -11.03 12.92
C ARG A 255 -13.35 -10.94 11.49
N ILE A 256 -12.97 -9.89 10.75
CA ILE A 256 -13.32 -9.76 9.33
C ILE A 256 -12.45 -10.71 8.51
N ALA A 257 -11.15 -10.75 8.80
CA ALA A 257 -10.24 -11.71 8.18
C ALA A 257 -10.72 -13.14 8.38
N GLN A 258 -11.21 -13.48 9.57
CA GLN A 258 -11.78 -14.79 9.87
C GLN A 258 -12.91 -15.17 8.91
N ILE A 259 -13.91 -14.31 8.75
CA ILE A 259 -15.06 -14.54 7.86
C ILE A 259 -14.58 -14.83 6.43
N MET A 260 -13.66 -14.00 5.92
CA MET A 260 -13.11 -14.17 4.57
C MET A 260 -12.24 -15.43 4.44
N ILE A 261 -11.54 -15.83 5.51
CA ILE A 261 -10.74 -17.06 5.54
C ILE A 261 -11.64 -18.29 5.45
N GLU A 262 -12.78 -18.29 6.15
CA GLU A 262 -13.72 -19.42 6.13
C GLU A 262 -14.19 -19.78 4.71
N GLU A 263 -14.36 -18.78 3.84
CA GLU A 263 -14.73 -18.98 2.44
C GLU A 263 -13.49 -19.35 1.58
N THR A 264 -12.42 -18.57 1.69
CA THR A 264 -11.23 -18.72 0.84
C THR A 264 -10.37 -19.96 1.13
N LEU A 265 -10.53 -20.60 2.29
CA LEU A 265 -9.89 -21.89 2.60
C LEU A 265 -10.27 -23.00 1.62
N PHE A 266 -11.43 -22.87 0.98
CA PHE A 266 -11.98 -23.86 0.04
C PHE A 266 -11.91 -23.38 -1.42
N ASP A 267 -11.17 -22.31 -1.72
CA ASP A 267 -11.01 -21.82 -3.09
C ASP A 267 -10.36 -22.88 -3.99
N GLN A 268 -10.71 -22.89 -5.28
CA GLN A 268 -10.09 -23.77 -6.27
C GLN A 268 -8.61 -23.45 -6.51
N ASP A 269 -8.20 -22.20 -6.26
CA ASP A 269 -6.85 -21.72 -6.47
C ASP A 269 -5.93 -21.93 -5.27
N ASP A 270 -4.79 -22.60 -5.50
CA ASP A 270 -3.82 -22.94 -4.46
C ASP A 270 -3.21 -21.70 -3.78
N GLU A 271 -2.97 -20.62 -4.52
CA GLU A 271 -2.36 -19.41 -3.94
C GLU A 271 -3.34 -18.67 -3.04
N VAL A 272 -4.64 -18.63 -3.40
CA VAL A 272 -5.70 -18.08 -2.55
C VAL A 272 -5.73 -18.83 -1.21
N ARG A 273 -5.85 -20.15 -1.25
CA ARG A 273 -5.87 -20.98 -0.04
C ARG A 273 -4.61 -20.76 0.81
N ASN A 274 -3.43 -20.76 0.20
CA ASN A 274 -2.16 -20.52 0.91
C ASN A 274 -2.10 -19.17 1.61
N ASN A 275 -2.68 -18.11 1.04
CA ASN A 275 -2.74 -16.80 1.69
C ASN A 275 -3.71 -16.81 2.88
N SER A 276 -4.82 -17.55 2.80
CA SER A 276 -5.72 -17.79 3.93
C SER A 276 -5.02 -18.56 5.05
N LEU A 277 -4.20 -19.57 4.73
CA LEU A 277 -3.40 -20.29 5.73
C LEU A 277 -2.43 -19.36 6.46
N LYS A 278 -1.73 -18.48 5.73
CA LYS A 278 -0.83 -17.48 6.31
C LYS A 278 -1.56 -16.48 7.20
N ALA A 279 -2.76 -16.08 6.81
CA ALA A 279 -3.57 -15.17 7.61
C ALA A 279 -4.05 -15.85 8.90
N LEU A 280 -4.52 -17.10 8.83
CA LEU A 280 -4.95 -17.83 10.02
C LEU A 280 -3.80 -18.10 11.00
N ALA A 281 -2.58 -18.37 10.50
CA ALA A 281 -1.40 -18.55 11.35
C ALA A 281 -1.05 -17.34 12.23
N LYS A 282 -1.55 -16.15 11.88
CA LYS A 282 -1.39 -14.92 12.66
C LYS A 282 -2.50 -14.67 13.68
N MET A 283 -3.60 -15.42 13.59
CA MET A 283 -4.77 -15.24 14.45
C MET A 283 -4.66 -16.09 15.72
N GLU A 284 -5.49 -15.76 16.71
CA GLU A 284 -5.57 -16.52 17.95
C GLU A 284 -6.11 -17.93 17.70
N LYS A 285 -5.50 -18.92 18.35
CA LYS A 285 -5.68 -20.35 18.07
C LYS A 285 -6.98 -20.94 18.63
N ASP A 286 -7.63 -20.22 19.53
CA ASP A 286 -8.73 -20.74 20.36
C ASP A 286 -10.13 -20.50 19.76
N ASP A 287 -10.22 -20.12 18.49
CA ASP A 287 -11.51 -19.99 17.83
C ASP A 287 -12.12 -21.36 17.50
N SER A 288 -13.13 -21.73 18.28
CA SER A 288 -13.82 -23.03 18.18
C SER A 288 -14.51 -23.25 16.84
N ARG A 289 -15.00 -22.18 16.19
CA ARG A 289 -15.66 -22.25 14.89
C ARG A 289 -14.68 -22.64 13.79
N THR A 290 -13.52 -22.00 13.75
CA THR A 290 -12.46 -22.27 12.78
C THR A 290 -11.84 -23.64 13.00
N GLN A 291 -11.66 -24.05 14.25
CA GLN A 291 -11.25 -25.42 14.59
C GLN A 291 -12.22 -26.45 14.02
N THR A 292 -13.53 -26.25 14.22
CA THR A 292 -14.57 -27.15 13.70
C THR A 292 -14.53 -27.21 12.17
N LEU A 293 -14.46 -26.05 11.52
CA LEU A 293 -14.40 -25.95 10.06
C LEU A 293 -13.18 -26.69 9.47
N ILE A 294 -12.02 -26.58 10.11
CA ILE A 294 -10.80 -27.27 9.68
C ILE A 294 -10.91 -28.78 9.92
N LEU A 295 -11.46 -29.21 11.05
CA LEU A 295 -11.65 -30.63 11.35
C LEU A 295 -12.63 -31.29 10.38
N ASP A 296 -13.74 -30.62 10.06
CA ASP A 296 -14.70 -31.09 9.07
C ASP A 296 -14.09 -31.11 7.67
N GLY A 297 -13.34 -30.06 7.31
CA GLY A 297 -12.62 -29.96 6.04
C GLY A 297 -11.53 -31.01 5.87
N ALA A 298 -10.89 -31.45 6.95
CA ALA A 298 -9.92 -32.56 6.94
C ALA A 298 -10.57 -33.91 6.58
N LYS A 299 -11.90 -34.01 6.65
CA LYS A 299 -12.70 -35.19 6.25
C LYS A 299 -13.49 -34.96 4.96
N HIS A 300 -13.21 -33.89 4.22
CA HIS A 300 -13.93 -33.52 3.02
C HIS A 300 -13.72 -34.53 1.87
N LYS A 301 -14.67 -34.63 0.93
CA LYS A 301 -14.59 -35.57 -0.20
C LYS A 301 -13.43 -35.27 -1.15
N ASP A 302 -13.14 -33.99 -1.34
CA ASP A 302 -12.04 -33.50 -2.17
C ASP A 302 -10.70 -33.58 -1.41
N SER A 303 -9.72 -34.30 -1.97
CA SER A 303 -8.39 -34.46 -1.37
C SER A 303 -7.62 -33.14 -1.26
N ARG A 304 -7.86 -32.19 -2.18
CA ARG A 304 -7.22 -30.87 -2.11
C ARG A 304 -7.65 -30.14 -0.85
N ILE A 305 -8.96 -30.13 -0.57
CA ILE A 305 -9.53 -29.50 0.62
C ILE A 305 -8.97 -30.18 1.88
N ARG A 306 -8.98 -31.53 1.93
CA ARG A 306 -8.41 -32.28 3.06
C ARG A 306 -6.95 -31.91 3.30
N LEU A 307 -6.11 -31.88 2.26
CA LEU A 307 -4.69 -31.54 2.37
C LEU A 307 -4.48 -30.15 2.98
N ASN A 308 -5.28 -29.15 2.60
CA ASN A 308 -5.13 -27.80 3.18
C ASN A 308 -5.55 -27.80 4.65
N CYS A 309 -6.69 -28.40 4.98
CA CYS A 309 -7.15 -28.50 6.37
C CYS A 309 -6.15 -29.26 7.25
N VAL A 310 -5.55 -30.34 6.74
CA VAL A 310 -4.47 -31.07 7.41
C VAL A 310 -3.26 -30.17 7.66
N LYS A 311 -2.84 -29.36 6.68
CA LYS A 311 -1.76 -28.37 6.87
C LYS A 311 -2.07 -27.34 7.96
N MET A 312 -3.34 -27.13 8.32
CA MET A 312 -3.76 -26.20 9.36
C MET A 312 -3.84 -26.80 10.76
N LEU A 313 -3.87 -28.12 10.91
CA LEU A 313 -3.97 -28.76 12.23
C LEU A 313 -2.89 -28.27 13.21
N PRO A 314 -1.59 -28.12 12.84
CA PRO A 314 -0.58 -27.62 13.77
C PRO A 314 -0.75 -26.15 14.18
N ILE A 315 -1.53 -25.38 13.42
CA ILE A 315 -1.83 -23.98 13.72
C ILE A 315 -2.89 -23.90 14.80
N ILE A 316 -3.95 -24.71 14.69
CA ILE A 316 -5.12 -24.65 15.57
C ILE A 316 -5.03 -25.54 16.81
N MET A 317 -4.18 -26.57 16.80
CA MET A 317 -4.01 -27.49 17.92
C MET A 317 -2.55 -27.92 18.06
N SER A 318 -2.17 -28.34 19.26
CA SER A 318 -0.80 -28.72 19.58
C SER A 318 -0.76 -29.90 20.56
N GLY A 319 0.42 -30.53 20.67
CA GLY A 319 0.66 -31.63 21.61
C GLY A 319 -0.18 -32.86 21.33
N ASN A 320 -0.74 -33.45 22.40
CA ASN A 320 -1.46 -34.72 22.33
C ASN A 320 -2.74 -34.64 21.48
N ASN A 321 -3.46 -33.52 21.49
CA ASN A 321 -4.69 -33.36 20.71
C ASN A 321 -4.40 -33.40 19.20
N LEU A 322 -3.31 -32.74 18.77
CA LEU A 322 -2.85 -32.78 17.39
C LEU A 322 -2.50 -34.22 16.98
N ARG A 323 -1.76 -34.93 17.85
CA ARG A 323 -1.32 -36.30 17.59
C ARG A 323 -2.49 -37.26 17.46
N GLN A 324 -3.43 -37.23 18.42
CA GLN A 324 -4.61 -38.10 18.39
C GLN A 324 -5.44 -37.83 17.13
N THR A 325 -5.70 -36.56 16.83
CA THR A 325 -6.45 -36.19 15.62
C THR A 325 -5.73 -36.64 14.35
N ALA A 326 -4.39 -36.54 14.30
CA ALA A 326 -3.63 -37.02 13.16
C ALA A 326 -3.73 -38.54 12.99
N LEU A 327 -3.64 -39.30 14.08
CA LEU A 327 -3.81 -40.77 14.08
C LEU A 327 -5.22 -41.17 13.63
N ASP A 328 -6.25 -40.48 14.11
CA ASP A 328 -7.64 -40.72 13.71
C ASP A 328 -7.87 -40.42 12.23
N LEU A 329 -7.24 -39.37 11.69
CA LEU A 329 -7.36 -39.04 10.26
C LEU A 329 -6.58 -40.01 9.35
N ILE A 330 -5.49 -40.61 9.84
CA ILE A 330 -4.70 -41.57 9.06
C ILE A 330 -5.50 -42.84 8.76
N SER A 331 -6.38 -43.30 9.67
CA SER A 331 -7.13 -44.54 9.46
C SER A 331 -8.09 -44.48 8.27
N ASP A 332 -8.60 -43.29 7.96
CA ASP A 332 -9.64 -43.07 6.95
C ASP A 332 -9.08 -42.43 5.65
N GLU A 333 -7.78 -42.10 5.61
CA GLU A 333 -7.15 -41.39 4.48
C GLU A 333 -6.53 -42.37 3.47
N ASN A 334 -6.65 -42.03 2.18
CA ASN A 334 -6.11 -42.83 1.07
C ASN A 334 -5.05 -42.06 0.25
N ASP A 335 -4.93 -40.75 0.42
CA ASP A 335 -3.98 -39.92 -0.32
C ASP A 335 -2.59 -39.93 0.33
N ASP A 336 -1.58 -40.41 -0.41
CA ASP A 336 -0.19 -40.54 0.05
C ASP A 336 0.42 -39.20 0.52
N GLU A 337 0.07 -38.07 -0.10
CA GLU A 337 0.60 -36.77 0.29
C GLU A 337 0.02 -36.35 1.65
N ILE A 338 -1.26 -36.59 1.87
CA ILE A 338 -1.95 -36.27 3.12
C ILE A 338 -1.43 -37.18 4.24
N ILE A 339 -1.33 -38.49 3.99
CA ILE A 339 -0.77 -39.47 4.93
C ILE A 339 0.65 -39.04 5.35
N LYS A 340 1.48 -38.57 4.41
CA LYS A 340 2.82 -38.06 4.72
C LYS A 340 2.79 -36.83 5.65
N HIS A 341 1.82 -35.92 5.50
CA HIS A 341 1.67 -34.79 6.40
C HIS A 341 1.19 -35.22 7.78
N LEU A 342 0.18 -36.09 7.85
CA LEU A 342 -0.37 -36.60 9.11
C LEU A 342 0.66 -37.42 9.89
N ASN A 343 1.43 -38.28 9.23
CA ASN A 343 2.50 -39.06 9.87
C ASN A 343 3.56 -38.17 10.53
N LYS A 344 3.90 -37.02 9.93
CA LYS A 344 4.82 -36.05 10.55
C LYS A 344 4.25 -35.45 11.84
N MET A 345 2.93 -35.33 11.94
CA MET A 345 2.23 -34.79 13.12
C MET A 345 1.98 -35.87 14.18
N ALA A 346 1.77 -37.11 13.74
CA ALA A 346 1.57 -38.27 14.61
C ALA A 346 2.86 -38.69 15.33
N LEU A 347 4.03 -38.41 14.74
CA LEU A 347 5.33 -38.86 15.23
C LEU A 347 5.65 -38.24 16.61
N ASP A 348 5.86 -39.10 17.60
CA ASP A 348 6.32 -38.69 18.92
C ASP A 348 7.84 -38.68 18.98
N ILE A 349 8.47 -37.51 18.78
CA ILE A 349 9.93 -37.38 18.82
C ILE A 349 10.51 -37.85 20.18
N SER A 350 9.73 -37.77 21.27
CA SER A 350 10.16 -38.23 22.59
C SER A 350 10.23 -39.77 22.73
N MET A 351 9.50 -40.52 21.90
CA MET A 351 9.35 -41.98 22.00
C MET A 351 9.85 -42.73 20.75
N GLU A 352 9.70 -42.15 19.56
CA GLU A 352 9.85 -42.80 18.25
C GLU A 352 10.98 -42.20 17.39
N GLY A 353 11.63 -41.11 17.82
CA GLY A 353 12.78 -40.52 17.13
C GLY A 353 14.07 -41.34 17.23
N SER A 354 15.05 -41.02 16.37
CA SER A 354 16.43 -41.56 16.50
C SER A 354 17.06 -41.15 17.84
N GLU A 355 18.07 -41.89 18.33
CA GLU A 355 18.75 -41.53 19.59
C GLU A 355 19.27 -40.08 19.58
N ASP A 356 19.75 -39.59 18.43
CA ASP A 356 20.23 -38.21 18.26
C ASP A 356 19.11 -37.14 18.32
N GLU A 357 17.89 -37.48 17.90
CA GLU A 357 16.72 -36.60 17.98
C GLU A 357 16.14 -36.59 19.40
N LYS A 358 16.09 -37.75 20.05
CA LYS A 358 15.72 -37.89 21.47
C LYS A 358 16.68 -37.11 22.37
N ASN A 359 17.99 -37.24 22.12
CA ASN A 359 19.02 -36.53 22.88
C ASN A 359 18.97 -35.02 22.65
N ARG A 360 18.62 -34.53 21.46
CA ARG A 360 18.39 -33.10 21.19
C ARG A 360 17.12 -32.56 21.85
N PHE A 361 16.05 -33.35 21.89
CA PHE A 361 14.82 -32.98 22.56
C PHE A 361 15.00 -32.89 24.08
N LEU A 362 15.82 -33.78 24.66
CA LEU A 362 16.18 -33.79 26.08
C LEU A 362 17.31 -32.81 26.44
N ALA A 363 17.98 -32.22 25.45
CA ALA A 363 19.05 -31.27 25.69
C ALA A 363 18.45 -29.99 26.33
N PRO A 364 19.07 -29.45 27.40
CA PRO A 364 18.62 -28.19 27.98
C PRO A 364 18.62 -27.10 26.90
N LEU A 365 17.52 -26.36 26.81
CA LEU A 365 17.38 -25.23 25.88
C LEU A 365 18.64 -24.35 25.97
N PRO A 366 19.26 -23.98 24.83
CA PRO A 366 20.38 -23.05 24.86
C PRO A 366 19.92 -21.79 25.58
N LYS A 367 20.66 -21.40 26.62
CA LYS A 367 20.39 -20.15 27.33
C LYS A 367 20.42 -19.04 26.29
N VAL A 368 19.28 -18.41 26.05
CA VAL A 368 19.25 -17.13 25.35
C VAL A 368 20.06 -16.21 26.24
N GLU A 369 21.24 -15.80 25.78
CA GLU A 369 21.94 -14.69 26.42
C GLU A 369 21.03 -13.47 26.22
N SER A 370 20.27 -13.15 27.26
CA SER A 370 19.57 -11.88 27.37
C SER A 370 20.63 -10.80 27.53
N GLU A 371 21.22 -10.37 26.41
CA GLU A 371 21.75 -9.01 26.36
C GLU A 371 20.55 -8.09 26.65
N GLU A 372 20.63 -7.36 27.77
CA GLU A 372 19.60 -6.50 28.37
C GLU A 372 18.67 -7.12 29.43
N LEU A 373 19.26 -7.72 30.48
CA LEU A 373 18.73 -7.55 31.85
C LEU A 373 19.85 -7.03 32.77
N ALA A 374 20.28 -5.80 32.52
CA ALA A 374 20.97 -5.02 33.53
C ALA A 374 19.93 -4.51 34.54
N ASP A 375 20.23 -4.72 35.82
CA ASP A 375 19.58 -4.17 37.01
C ASP A 375 18.15 -4.64 37.33
N LEU A 376 18.06 -5.84 37.92
CA LEU A 376 17.07 -6.11 38.96
C LEU A 376 17.79 -6.49 40.27
N PRO A 377 17.50 -5.82 41.40
CA PRO A 377 18.20 -6.08 42.66
C PRO A 377 17.87 -7.48 43.20
N GLU A 378 18.91 -8.23 43.56
CA GLU A 378 18.81 -9.54 44.21
C GLU A 378 18.04 -9.44 45.54
N LEU A 379 16.86 -10.06 45.59
CA LEU A 379 16.14 -10.29 46.85
C LEU A 379 16.89 -11.35 47.66
N LYS A 380 17.61 -10.92 48.70
CA LYS A 380 18.23 -11.81 49.69
C LYS A 380 17.16 -12.66 50.38
N SER A 381 17.17 -13.98 50.13
CA SER A 381 16.36 -14.94 50.89
C SER A 381 16.78 -14.93 52.37
N GLY A 382 15.84 -14.65 53.26
CA GLY A 382 16.06 -14.67 54.71
C GLY A 382 16.51 -16.04 55.21
N LYS A 383 17.57 -16.05 56.03
CA LYS A 383 18.02 -17.23 56.78
C LYS A 383 16.85 -17.76 57.63
N GLN A 384 16.46 -19.01 57.39
CA GLN A 384 15.68 -19.79 58.35
C GLN A 384 16.51 -19.95 59.63
N LYS A 385 16.08 -19.30 60.72
CA LYS A 385 16.51 -19.68 62.06
C LYS A 385 15.81 -20.98 62.41
N LYS A 386 16.58 -22.07 62.50
CA LYS A 386 16.20 -23.23 63.31
C LYS A 386 16.09 -22.75 64.76
N ASN A 387 14.88 -22.77 65.32
CA ASN A 387 14.70 -22.84 66.76
C ASN A 387 14.74 -24.34 67.11
N GLU A 388 15.73 -24.73 67.88
CA GLU A 388 15.73 -25.99 68.63
C GLU A 388 14.86 -25.75 69.88
N GLU A 389 13.85 -26.59 70.05
CA GLU A 389 13.13 -26.75 71.32
C GLU A 389 13.93 -27.75 72.18
N GLU A 390 14.47 -27.26 73.29
CA GLU A 390 14.52 -27.94 74.60
C GLU A 390 14.15 -26.92 75.67
#